data_AF-A0A962P1B4-F1
#
_entry.id   AF-A0A962P1B4-F1
#
_cell.length_a   1.000
_cell.length_b   1.000
_cell.length_c   1.000
_cell.angle_alpha   90.00
_cell.angle_beta   90.00
_cell.angle_gamma   90.00
#
_symmetry.space_group_name_H-M   'P 1'
#
loop_
_entity.id
_entity.type
_entity.pdbx_description
1 polymer ?
#
loop_
_entity_poly.entity_id
_entity_poly.type
_entity_poly.pdbx_seq_one_letter_code
_entity_poly.pdbx_strand_id
1 'polypeptide(L)'
;MKNTEQRRPWILTAGLWLVLIAVGVYYTWFRNTEHTNPTADTDSQIQTAPEPKPIRYPIELPKAETDTQTIATTSPQPPPEPPLPKLFESDQRVLELLHQSIDNESLLPVLIPQHIIARVVTTIDNLTPAKLATNALPVKPVPGAIQVKHMNDRIYLSEQNSKRYSPYITLLEKVESADIVAIYRKLYPLFQESYKDLGDPTAYFNDRLVEVIDHLLETPEPTLPIELV
;
A
#
# COMPACT_ATOMS: atom_id res chain seq x y z
N MET A 1 46.53 33.83 45.98
CA MET A 1 47.13 33.17 44.80
C MET A 1 46.25 32.01 44.38
N LYS A 2 45.95 31.95 43.08
CA LYS A 2 45.32 30.87 42.28
C LYS A 2 43.80 30.66 42.43
N ASN A 3 43.09 31.34 41.53
CA ASN A 3 41.77 30.98 40.99
C ASN A 3 41.82 29.58 40.35
N THR A 4 40.76 28.79 40.52
CA THR A 4 40.41 27.67 39.63
C THR A 4 38.91 27.70 39.37
N GLU A 5 38.57 27.65 38.09
CA GLU A 5 37.36 28.17 37.47
C GLU A 5 36.10 27.33 37.67
N GLN A 6 34.98 28.05 37.81
CA GLN A 6 33.65 27.61 37.38
C GLN A 6 33.70 27.14 35.92
N ARG A 7 33.75 25.83 35.69
CA ARG A 7 33.51 25.24 34.38
C ARG A 7 32.06 25.48 33.96
N ARG A 8 31.88 26.43 33.05
CA ARG A 8 30.59 26.85 32.46
C ARG A 8 29.86 25.67 31.80
N PRO A 9 28.60 25.35 32.18
CA PRO A 9 27.83 24.23 31.60
C PRO A 9 27.49 24.39 30.11
N TRP A 10 27.69 25.58 29.54
CA TRP A 10 27.46 25.85 28.12
C TRP A 10 28.49 25.17 27.19
N ILE A 11 29.68 24.86 27.69
CA ILE A 11 30.70 24.18 26.87
C ILE A 11 30.29 22.72 26.57
N LEU A 12 29.58 22.08 27.51
CA LEU A 12 29.04 20.72 27.31
C LEU A 12 27.86 20.71 26.34
N THR A 13 26.97 21.71 26.40
CA THR A 13 25.84 21.81 25.46
C THR A 13 26.30 22.21 24.06
N ALA A 14 27.31 23.07 23.93
CA ALA A 14 27.93 23.39 22.65
C ALA A 14 28.61 22.16 22.02
N GLY A 15 29.28 21.33 22.83
CA GLY A 15 29.87 20.07 22.38
C GLY A 15 28.82 19.08 21.85
N LEU A 16 27.68 18.95 22.53
CA LEU A 16 26.59 18.06 22.11
C LEU A 16 25.98 18.50 20.77
N TRP A 17 25.75 19.80 20.58
CA TRP A 17 25.24 20.33 19.32
C TRP A 17 26.21 20.12 18.16
N LEU A 18 27.52 20.25 18.40
CA LEU A 18 28.55 19.97 17.39
C LEU A 18 28.55 18.51 16.94
N VAL A 19 28.36 17.56 17.87
CA VAL A 19 28.26 16.14 17.55
C VAL A 19 27.00 15.84 16.75
N LEU A 20 25.84 16.41 17.12
CA LEU A 20 24.59 16.21 16.38
C LEU A 20 24.65 16.77 14.95
N ILE A 21 25.29 17.92 14.76
CA ILE A 21 25.51 18.49 13.41
C ILE A 21 26.47 17.60 12.61
N ALA A 22 27.54 17.10 13.22
CA ALA A 22 28.48 16.20 12.55
C ALA A 22 27.80 14.89 12.12
N VAL A 23 26.93 14.32 12.96
CA VAL A 23 26.14 13.13 12.61
C VAL A 23 25.12 13.44 11.51
N GLY A 24 24.46 14.59 11.56
CA GLY A 24 23.52 15.03 10.52
C GLY A 24 24.19 15.21 9.16
N VAL A 25 25.35 15.86 9.11
CA VAL A 25 26.15 16.04 7.89
C VAL A 25 26.72 14.71 7.39
N TYR A 26 27.16 13.83 8.30
CA TYR A 26 27.61 12.49 7.92
C TYR A 26 26.47 11.65 7.34
N TYR A 27 25.27 11.72 7.92
CA TYR A 27 24.11 10.98 7.44
C TYR A 27 23.65 11.45 6.05
N THR A 28 23.64 12.77 5.79
CA THR A 28 23.28 13.30 4.46
C THR A 28 24.36 13.02 3.41
N TRP A 29 25.64 13.07 3.80
CA TRP A 29 26.75 12.70 2.91
C TRP A 29 26.72 11.20 2.57
N PHE A 30 26.53 10.33 3.57
CA PHE A 30 26.44 8.88 3.39
C PHE A 30 25.24 8.49 2.50
N ARG A 31 24.09 9.15 2.66
CA ARG A 31 22.90 8.94 1.82
C ARG A 31 23.11 9.36 0.36
N ASN A 32 24.02 10.31 0.11
CA ASN A 32 24.36 10.76 -1.25
C ASN A 32 25.48 9.94 -1.91
N THR A 33 26.32 9.21 -1.14
CA THR A 33 27.40 8.37 -1.69
C THR A 33 26.95 7.02 -2.25
N GLU A 34 25.70 6.60 -2.02
CA GLU A 34 25.11 5.38 -2.63
C GLU A 34 24.79 5.55 -4.14
N HIS A 35 25.08 6.72 -4.74
CA HIS A 35 24.97 6.96 -6.19
C HIS A 35 26.33 7.24 -6.83
N THR A 36 27.25 6.28 -6.74
CA THR A 36 28.38 6.22 -7.69
C THR A 36 28.58 4.78 -8.16
N ASN A 37 27.81 4.38 -9.17
CA ASN A 37 28.16 3.19 -9.97
C ASN A 37 29.39 3.53 -10.83
N PRO A 38 30.47 2.74 -10.79
CA PRO A 38 31.56 2.89 -11.73
C PRO A 38 31.11 2.39 -13.12
N THR A 39 31.39 3.20 -14.13
CA THR A 39 31.16 2.90 -15.55
C THR A 39 31.81 1.58 -15.93
N ALA A 40 30.98 0.58 -16.27
CA ALA A 40 31.39 -0.57 -17.06
C ALA A 40 30.77 -0.39 -18.44
N ASP A 41 31.61 -0.06 -19.42
CA ASP A 41 31.27 -0.25 -20.83
C ASP A 41 30.98 -1.73 -21.04
N THR A 42 29.74 -2.04 -21.41
CA THR A 42 29.40 -3.28 -22.10
C THR A 42 28.30 -2.96 -23.09
N ASP A 43 28.74 -2.82 -24.33
CA ASP A 43 27.92 -2.92 -25.52
C ASP A 43 27.23 -4.29 -25.52
N SER A 44 25.90 -4.33 -25.36
CA SER A 44 25.07 -5.48 -25.68
C SER A 44 23.66 -5.04 -25.94
N GLN A 45 23.40 -4.88 -27.25
CA GLN A 45 22.19 -5.23 -27.96
C GLN A 45 20.85 -5.04 -27.23
N ILE A 46 20.15 -4.02 -27.70
CA ILE A 46 18.71 -3.84 -27.67
C ILE A 46 18.02 -5.19 -27.95
N GLN A 47 17.49 -5.80 -26.90
CA GLN A 47 16.34 -6.69 -27.01
C GLN A 47 15.17 -5.88 -26.48
N THR A 48 14.36 -5.39 -27.41
CA THR A 48 13.16 -4.60 -27.15
C THR A 48 12.20 -5.46 -26.34
N ALA A 49 12.20 -5.30 -25.02
CA ALA A 49 11.02 -5.59 -24.23
C ALA A 49 9.90 -4.69 -24.76
N PRO A 50 8.67 -5.20 -24.96
CA PRO A 50 7.57 -4.35 -25.38
C PRO A 50 7.40 -3.24 -24.33
N GLU A 51 7.53 -2.00 -24.80
CA GLU A 51 7.31 -0.78 -24.02
C GLU A 51 5.85 -0.80 -23.50
N PRO A 52 5.58 -0.87 -22.19
CA PRO A 52 4.22 -0.70 -21.70
C PRO A 52 3.86 0.77 -21.90
N LYS A 53 3.14 1.06 -22.99
CA LYS A 53 2.46 2.34 -23.19
C LYS A 53 1.29 2.47 -22.20
N PRO A 54 0.99 3.72 -21.81
CA PRO A 54 0.66 4.09 -20.44
C PRO A 54 -0.71 3.59 -20.05
N ILE A 55 -0.81 2.97 -18.87
CA ILE A 55 -2.12 2.75 -18.29
C ILE A 55 -2.74 4.14 -18.06
N ARG A 56 -3.97 4.32 -18.55
CA ARG A 56 -4.80 5.52 -18.36
C ARG A 56 -6.24 5.02 -18.36
N TYR A 57 -6.77 4.69 -17.18
CA TYR A 57 -8.21 4.55 -17.03
C TYR A 57 -8.75 5.87 -16.49
N PRO A 58 -9.55 6.63 -17.25
CA PRO A 58 -10.45 7.57 -16.62
C PRO A 58 -11.47 6.74 -15.85
N ILE A 59 -11.41 6.77 -14.52
CA ILE A 59 -12.66 6.78 -13.77
C ILE A 59 -13.12 8.22 -13.89
N GLU A 60 -13.81 8.53 -14.99
CA GLU A 60 -14.49 9.80 -15.16
C GLU A 60 -15.46 9.96 -13.99
N LEU A 61 -15.02 10.67 -12.96
CA LEU A 61 -15.91 11.27 -11.98
C LEU A 61 -16.74 12.28 -12.76
N PRO A 62 -18.09 12.20 -12.73
CA PRO A 62 -18.93 13.21 -13.34
C PRO A 62 -18.50 14.58 -12.84
N LYS A 63 -17.88 15.35 -13.73
CA LYS A 63 -17.71 16.78 -13.51
C LYS A 63 -19.12 17.32 -13.47
N ALA A 64 -19.53 17.89 -12.34
CA ALA A 64 -20.77 18.66 -12.28
C ALA A 64 -20.58 19.87 -13.19
N GLU A 65 -20.83 19.68 -14.49
CA GLU A 65 -20.95 20.75 -15.46
C GLU A 65 -22.18 21.55 -15.06
N THR A 66 -21.93 22.65 -14.35
CA THR A 66 -22.88 23.75 -14.26
C THR A 66 -22.88 24.39 -15.64
N ASP A 67 -23.62 23.81 -16.58
CA ASP A 67 -23.98 24.48 -17.80
C ASP A 67 -25.50 24.50 -17.98
N THR A 68 -25.96 25.72 -18.16
CA THR A 68 -27.36 26.10 -18.21
C THR A 68 -27.86 25.81 -19.61
N GLN A 69 -28.78 24.85 -19.78
CA GLN A 69 -30.02 24.94 -20.59
C GLN A 69 -30.51 23.58 -21.16
N THR A 70 -31.73 23.21 -20.75
CA THR A 70 -32.84 22.58 -21.53
C THR A 70 -32.50 21.31 -22.34
N ILE A 71 -33.06 20.13 -22.05
CA ILE A 71 -34.45 19.70 -22.33
C ILE A 71 -34.89 18.61 -21.33
N ALA A 72 -36.14 18.69 -20.89
CA ALA A 72 -36.79 17.78 -19.97
C ALA A 72 -36.91 16.34 -20.51
N THR A 73 -36.33 15.39 -19.79
CA THR A 73 -36.85 14.02 -19.65
C THR A 73 -36.92 13.75 -18.15
N THR A 74 -38.11 13.87 -17.56
CA THR A 74 -38.36 13.54 -16.15
C THR A 74 -38.34 12.03 -15.97
N SER A 75 -37.16 11.43 -16.03
CA SER A 75 -36.88 10.26 -15.20
C SER A 75 -36.61 10.79 -13.79
N PRO A 76 -37.13 10.16 -12.71
CA PRO A 76 -36.75 10.54 -11.36
C PRO A 76 -35.22 10.43 -11.24
N GLN A 77 -34.53 11.56 -11.20
CA GLN A 77 -33.10 11.58 -10.94
C GLN A 77 -32.93 10.97 -9.55
N PRO A 78 -32.14 9.89 -9.39
CA PRO A 78 -31.87 9.34 -8.07
C PRO A 78 -31.35 10.48 -7.17
N PRO A 79 -31.74 10.49 -5.89
CA PRO A 79 -31.35 11.56 -4.98
C PRO A 79 -29.83 11.75 -5.04
N PRO A 80 -29.33 13.01 -5.04
CA PRO A 80 -27.91 13.27 -5.09
C PRO A 80 -27.22 12.55 -3.93
N GLU A 81 -26.19 11.77 -4.25
CA GLU A 81 -25.43 11.05 -3.23
C GLU A 81 -24.72 12.04 -2.30
N PRO A 82 -24.63 11.73 -1.00
CA PRO A 82 -23.88 12.57 -0.08
C PRO A 82 -22.41 12.68 -0.54
N PRO A 83 -21.78 13.85 -0.35
CA PRO A 83 -20.38 14.04 -0.73
C PRO A 83 -19.49 13.06 0.05
N LEU A 84 -18.35 12.69 -0.57
CA LEU A 84 -17.37 11.86 0.11
C LEU A 84 -16.77 12.62 1.31
N PRO A 85 -16.54 11.94 2.45
CA PRO A 85 -15.79 12.51 3.55
C PRO A 85 -14.33 12.76 3.14
N LYS A 86 -13.60 13.53 3.95
CA LYS A 86 -12.15 13.67 3.78
C LYS A 86 -11.46 12.32 4.01
N LEU A 87 -10.27 12.15 3.41
CA LEU A 87 -9.49 10.91 3.51
C LEU A 87 -9.33 10.38 4.94
N PHE A 88 -8.94 11.24 5.89
CA PHE A 88 -8.75 10.86 7.30
C PHE A 88 -10.03 10.52 8.06
N GLU A 89 -11.20 10.91 7.54
CA GLU A 89 -12.52 10.69 8.14
C GLU A 89 -13.30 9.59 7.37
N SER A 90 -12.66 8.95 6.38
CA SER A 90 -13.34 8.07 5.44
C SER A 90 -13.64 6.66 5.97
N ASP A 91 -12.99 6.23 7.05
CA ASP A 91 -13.05 4.85 7.54
C ASP A 91 -14.49 4.37 7.79
N GLN A 92 -15.32 5.19 8.45
CA GLN A 92 -16.71 4.84 8.71
C GLN A 92 -17.50 4.67 7.40
N ARG A 93 -17.29 5.56 6.43
CA ARG A 93 -17.95 5.50 5.13
C ARG A 93 -17.54 4.26 4.34
N VAL A 94 -16.26 3.88 4.41
CA VAL A 94 -15.73 2.67 3.77
C VAL A 94 -16.37 1.44 4.39
N LEU A 95 -16.44 1.36 5.72
CA LEU A 95 -17.08 0.24 6.43
C LEU A 95 -18.56 0.13 6.07
N GLU A 96 -19.32 1.23 6.06
CA GLU A 96 -20.72 1.25 5.65
C GLU A 96 -20.94 0.70 4.23
N LEU A 97 -20.06 1.06 3.29
CA LEU A 97 -20.12 0.56 1.91
C LEU A 97 -19.76 -0.92 1.83
N LEU A 98 -18.71 -1.35 2.53
CA LEU A 98 -18.32 -2.76 2.57
C LEU A 98 -19.42 -3.63 3.20
N HIS A 99 -20.11 -3.15 4.24
CA HIS A 99 -21.19 -3.88 4.91
C HIS A 99 -22.44 -4.07 4.03
N GLN A 100 -22.60 -3.29 2.96
CA GLN A 100 -23.71 -3.49 2.01
C GLN A 100 -23.48 -4.72 1.12
N SER A 101 -22.23 -5.14 0.97
CA SER A 101 -21.82 -6.24 0.09
C SER A 101 -21.23 -7.43 0.85
N ILE A 102 -20.80 -7.22 2.11
CA ILE A 102 -20.07 -8.20 2.91
C ILE A 102 -20.62 -8.21 4.33
N ASP A 103 -21.04 -9.37 4.83
CA ASP A 103 -21.49 -9.51 6.21
C ASP A 103 -20.39 -9.20 7.23
N ASN A 104 -20.75 -8.49 8.31
CA ASN A 104 -19.85 -8.13 9.41
C ASN A 104 -19.10 -9.31 10.03
N GLU A 105 -19.78 -10.46 10.14
CA GLU A 105 -19.22 -11.70 10.70
C GLU A 105 -18.02 -12.20 9.89
N SER A 106 -17.99 -11.92 8.58
CA SER A 106 -16.86 -12.29 7.70
C SER A 106 -15.79 -11.19 7.65
N LEU A 107 -16.20 -9.92 7.72
CA LEU A 107 -15.32 -8.77 7.54
C LEU A 107 -14.53 -8.39 8.81
N LEU A 108 -15.19 -8.29 9.96
CA LEU A 108 -14.58 -7.81 11.21
C LEU A 108 -13.44 -8.70 11.74
N PRO A 109 -13.46 -10.04 11.58
CA PRO A 109 -12.33 -10.87 11.99
C PRO A 109 -11.07 -10.65 11.15
N VAL A 110 -11.20 -10.09 9.95
CA VAL A 110 -10.11 -9.98 8.97
C VAL A 110 -9.63 -8.53 8.82
N LEU A 111 -10.51 -7.54 8.77
CA LEU A 111 -10.18 -6.15 8.48
C LEU A 111 -9.63 -5.38 9.72
N ILE A 112 -8.70 -4.45 9.48
CA ILE A 112 -8.30 -3.42 10.44
C ILE A 112 -9.12 -2.14 10.13
N PRO A 113 -10.06 -1.72 11.00
CA PRO A 113 -10.99 -0.64 10.69
C PRO A 113 -10.41 0.77 10.94
N GLN A 114 -9.12 0.96 10.63
CA GLN A 114 -8.41 2.23 10.80
C GLN A 114 -7.56 2.53 9.58
N HIS A 115 -7.68 3.74 9.03
CA HIS A 115 -6.94 4.22 7.87
C HIS A 115 -7.05 3.24 6.69
N ILE A 116 -8.26 2.73 6.43
CA ILE A 116 -8.50 1.63 5.50
C ILE A 116 -7.96 1.97 4.12
N ILE A 117 -8.30 3.14 3.60
CA ILE A 117 -7.86 3.61 2.27
C ILE A 117 -6.33 3.72 2.22
N ALA A 118 -5.72 4.41 3.19
CA ALA A 118 -4.26 4.60 3.22
C ALA A 118 -3.50 3.28 3.33
N ARG A 119 -3.99 2.32 4.14
CA ARG A 119 -3.44 0.97 4.26
C ARG A 119 -3.54 0.18 2.96
N VAL A 120 -4.70 0.21 2.30
CA VAL A 120 -4.92 -0.45 1.01
C VAL A 120 -3.97 0.11 -0.04
N VAL A 121 -3.91 1.43 -0.19
CA VAL A 121 -3.03 2.11 -1.15
C VAL A 121 -1.57 1.78 -0.89
N THR A 122 -1.12 1.91 0.36
CA THR A 122 0.26 1.60 0.74
C THR A 122 0.58 0.13 0.51
N THR A 123 -0.34 -0.77 0.80
CA THR A 123 -0.14 -2.21 0.58
C THR A 123 0.02 -2.50 -0.90
N ILE A 124 -0.90 -2.03 -1.75
CA ILE A 124 -0.85 -2.22 -3.20
C ILE A 124 0.44 -1.64 -3.78
N ASP A 125 0.83 -0.44 -3.37
CA ASP A 125 2.06 0.18 -3.82
C ASP A 125 3.32 -0.64 -3.47
N ASN A 126 3.29 -1.34 -2.33
CA ASN A 126 4.41 -2.16 -1.84
C ASN A 126 4.26 -3.67 -2.12
N LEU A 127 3.37 -4.11 -3.02
CA LEU A 127 3.18 -5.54 -3.31
C LEU A 127 4.20 -6.15 -4.29
N THR A 128 4.75 -5.37 -5.23
CA THR A 128 5.76 -5.87 -6.18
C THR A 128 7.18 -5.93 -5.61
N PRO A 129 7.64 -5.04 -4.71
CA PRO A 129 8.96 -5.17 -4.10
C PRO A 129 9.04 -6.37 -3.13
N ALA A 130 10.24 -6.94 -2.98
CA ALA A 130 10.47 -8.14 -2.15
C ALA A 130 10.16 -7.99 -0.64
N LYS A 131 9.85 -6.78 -0.16
CA LYS A 131 9.58 -6.51 1.26
C LYS A 131 8.27 -5.76 1.42
N LEU A 132 7.30 -6.43 2.05
CA LEU A 132 6.02 -5.84 2.40
C LEU A 132 6.07 -5.23 3.80
N ALA A 133 5.62 -3.97 3.93
CA ALA A 133 5.45 -3.33 5.22
C ALA A 133 4.24 -3.92 5.96
N THR A 134 4.47 -4.90 6.83
CA THR A 134 3.41 -5.61 7.57
C THR A 134 2.51 -4.69 8.40
N ASN A 135 3.04 -3.54 8.86
CA ASN A 135 2.29 -2.54 9.60
C ASN A 135 1.28 -1.76 8.73
N ALA A 136 1.44 -1.78 7.41
CA ALA A 136 0.58 -1.09 6.45
C ALA A 136 -0.58 -1.97 5.94
N LEU A 137 -0.62 -3.26 6.32
CA LEU A 137 -1.66 -4.16 5.88
C LEU A 137 -3.06 -3.64 6.30
N PRO A 138 -4.07 -3.73 5.41
CA PRO A 138 -5.46 -3.40 5.75
C PRO A 138 -6.14 -4.53 6.52
N VAL A 139 -5.50 -5.69 6.62
CA VAL A 139 -6.01 -6.89 7.29
C VAL A 139 -5.14 -7.27 8.48
N LYS A 140 -5.77 -7.94 9.45
CA LYS A 140 -5.11 -8.50 10.63
C LYS A 140 -4.11 -9.58 10.23
N PRO A 141 -3.00 -9.74 10.97
CA PRO A 141 -2.03 -10.79 10.69
C PRO A 141 -2.64 -12.17 10.91
N VAL A 142 -2.19 -13.13 10.10
CA VAL A 142 -2.64 -14.53 10.20
C VAL A 142 -2.24 -15.09 11.57
N PRO A 143 -3.19 -15.62 12.35
CA PRO A 143 -2.90 -16.08 13.70
C PRO A 143 -1.96 -17.30 13.72
N GLY A 144 -1.28 -17.48 14.85
CA GLY A 144 -0.41 -18.62 15.11
C GLY A 144 0.96 -18.56 14.44
N ALA A 145 1.85 -19.44 14.87
CA ALA A 145 3.19 -19.58 14.30
C ALA A 145 3.17 -20.46 13.05
N ILE A 146 4.14 -20.23 12.14
CA ILE A 146 4.40 -21.09 10.99
C ILE A 146 4.70 -22.50 11.49
N GLN A 147 4.01 -23.48 10.91
CA GLN A 147 4.19 -24.90 11.23
C GLN A 147 5.20 -25.54 10.28
N VAL A 148 6.11 -26.34 10.82
CA VAL A 148 7.15 -27.05 10.03
C VAL A 148 7.10 -28.55 10.28
N LYS A 149 7.54 -29.33 9.28
CA LYS A 149 7.76 -30.78 9.37
C LYS A 149 9.27 -31.04 9.28
N HIS A 150 9.79 -31.86 10.18
CA HIS A 150 11.18 -32.33 10.11
C HIS A 150 11.19 -33.69 9.42
N MET A 151 11.98 -33.83 8.35
CA MET A 151 12.18 -35.10 7.65
C MET A 151 13.67 -35.27 7.40
N ASN A 152 14.28 -36.24 8.08
CA ASN A 152 15.73 -36.36 8.22
C ASN A 152 16.32 -35.05 8.79
N ASP A 153 17.47 -34.59 8.27
CA ASP A 153 18.13 -33.35 8.68
C ASP A 153 17.62 -32.09 7.95
N ARG A 154 16.40 -32.14 7.40
CA ARG A 154 15.80 -31.04 6.61
C ARG A 154 14.46 -30.58 7.20
N ILE A 155 14.18 -29.28 7.06
CA ILE A 155 12.96 -28.64 7.55
C ILE A 155 12.09 -28.29 6.35
N TYR A 156 10.81 -28.66 6.41
CA TYR A 156 9.84 -28.38 5.35
C TYR A 156 8.63 -27.61 5.89
N LEU A 157 8.03 -26.76 5.06
CA LEU A 157 6.79 -26.08 5.39
C LEU A 157 5.65 -27.10 5.53
N SER A 158 4.92 -27.05 6.65
CA SER A 158 3.76 -27.92 6.83
C SER A 158 2.58 -27.46 5.96
N GLU A 159 1.94 -28.40 5.27
CA GLU A 159 0.67 -28.17 4.55
C GLU A 159 -0.45 -27.62 5.44
N GLN A 160 -0.36 -27.83 6.76
CA GLN A 160 -1.33 -27.27 7.72
C GLN A 160 -1.34 -25.73 7.74
N ASN A 161 -0.29 -25.08 7.23
CA ASN A 161 -0.25 -23.62 7.16
C ASN A 161 -1.35 -23.04 6.26
N SER A 162 -1.82 -23.76 5.23
CA SER A 162 -2.87 -23.26 4.32
C SER A 162 -4.18 -22.97 5.05
N LYS A 163 -4.56 -23.83 6.02
CA LYS A 163 -5.78 -23.67 6.83
C LYS A 163 -5.80 -22.38 7.65
N ARG A 164 -4.64 -21.79 7.94
CA ARG A 164 -4.55 -20.53 8.68
C ARG A 164 -5.11 -19.36 7.87
N TYR A 165 -5.10 -19.47 6.54
CA TYR A 165 -5.60 -18.46 5.62
C TYR A 165 -7.09 -18.62 5.29
N SER A 166 -7.75 -19.68 5.76
CA SER A 166 -9.17 -19.94 5.45
C SER A 166 -10.11 -18.75 5.72
N PRO A 167 -9.99 -17.98 6.82
CA PRO A 167 -10.86 -16.82 7.05
C PRO A 167 -10.76 -15.75 5.94
N TYR A 168 -9.56 -15.57 5.37
CA TYR A 168 -9.30 -14.61 4.30
C TYR A 168 -9.85 -15.10 2.96
N ILE A 169 -9.64 -16.38 2.64
CA ILE A 169 -10.14 -17.00 1.40
C ILE A 169 -11.67 -17.05 1.41
N THR A 170 -12.29 -17.48 2.52
CA THR A 170 -13.75 -17.50 2.64
C THR A 170 -14.36 -16.11 2.53
N LEU A 171 -13.69 -15.06 3.02
CA LEU A 171 -14.12 -13.68 2.78
C LEU A 171 -14.08 -13.36 1.28
N LEU A 172 -12.98 -13.69 0.60
CA LEU A 172 -12.79 -13.42 -0.82
C LEU A 172 -13.81 -14.15 -1.71
N GLU A 173 -14.12 -15.41 -1.39
CA GLU A 173 -15.10 -16.24 -2.12
C GLU A 173 -16.54 -15.75 -1.99
N LYS A 174 -16.87 -15.01 -0.93
CA LYS A 174 -18.23 -14.48 -0.70
C LYS A 174 -18.49 -13.15 -1.38
N VAL A 175 -17.45 -12.49 -1.86
CA VAL A 175 -17.52 -11.12 -2.35
C VAL A 175 -17.85 -11.12 -3.83
N GLU A 176 -18.95 -10.45 -4.19
CA GLU A 176 -19.31 -10.25 -5.58
C GLU A 176 -18.40 -9.20 -6.22
N SER A 177 -17.82 -9.54 -7.38
CA SER A 177 -16.84 -8.66 -8.05
C SER A 177 -17.46 -7.32 -8.48
N ALA A 178 -18.73 -7.35 -8.91
CA ALA A 178 -19.44 -6.14 -9.34
C ALA A 178 -19.59 -5.11 -8.21
N ASP A 179 -19.82 -5.60 -6.98
CA ASP A 179 -19.98 -4.77 -5.79
C ASP A 179 -18.67 -4.09 -5.41
N ILE A 180 -17.56 -4.82 -5.42
CA ILE A 180 -16.23 -4.24 -5.15
C ILE A 180 -15.86 -3.20 -6.19
N VAL A 181 -16.16 -3.44 -7.47
CA VAL A 181 -15.93 -2.45 -8.52
C VAL A 181 -16.78 -1.19 -8.28
N ALA A 182 -18.03 -1.33 -7.86
CA ALA A 182 -18.89 -0.20 -7.54
C ALA A 182 -18.35 0.62 -6.34
N ILE A 183 -17.91 -0.06 -5.27
CA ILE A 183 -17.28 0.56 -4.11
C ILE A 183 -15.98 1.27 -4.51
N TYR A 184 -15.14 0.62 -5.30
CA TYR A 184 -13.89 1.18 -5.81
C TYR A 184 -14.11 2.46 -6.59
N ARG A 185 -15.03 2.46 -7.57
CA ARG A 185 -15.36 3.65 -8.37
C ARG A 185 -15.87 4.81 -7.52
N LYS A 186 -16.72 4.51 -6.53
CA LYS A 186 -17.26 5.52 -5.61
C LYS A 186 -16.17 6.13 -4.72
N LEU A 187 -15.22 5.32 -4.25
CA LEU A 187 -14.15 5.76 -3.35
C LEU A 187 -12.86 6.18 -4.08
N TYR A 188 -12.82 6.09 -5.41
CA TYR A 188 -11.63 6.39 -6.20
C TYR A 188 -10.98 7.75 -5.91
N PRO A 189 -11.73 8.86 -5.72
CA PRO A 189 -11.11 10.13 -5.34
C PRO A 189 -10.20 10.03 -4.12
N LEU A 190 -10.60 9.25 -3.12
CA LEU A 190 -9.87 9.08 -1.87
C LEU A 190 -8.66 8.14 -2.04
N PHE A 191 -8.82 7.07 -2.83
CA PHE A 191 -7.69 6.21 -3.19
C PHE A 191 -6.63 7.00 -3.96
N GLN A 192 -7.06 7.82 -4.92
CA GLN A 192 -6.17 8.66 -5.72
C GLN A 192 -5.51 9.76 -4.90
N GLU A 193 -6.23 10.41 -3.99
CA GLU A 193 -5.68 11.37 -3.02
C GLU A 193 -4.59 10.71 -2.17
N SER A 194 -4.91 9.58 -1.52
CA SER A 194 -3.95 8.86 -0.69
C SER A 194 -2.73 8.35 -1.45
N TYR A 195 -2.86 8.02 -2.73
CA TYR A 195 -1.72 7.56 -3.54
C TYR A 195 -0.78 8.71 -3.89
N LYS A 196 -1.31 9.89 -4.21
CA LYS A 196 -0.50 11.09 -4.46
C LYS A 196 0.28 11.53 -3.22
N ASP A 197 -0.31 11.34 -2.03
CA ASP A 197 0.35 11.62 -0.76
C ASP A 197 1.60 10.75 -0.49
N LEU A 198 1.78 9.64 -1.23
CA LEU A 198 2.99 8.81 -1.14
C LEU A 198 4.21 9.43 -1.82
N GLY A 199 4.04 10.36 -2.78
CA GLY A 199 5.15 11.15 -3.30
C GLY A 199 5.06 11.62 -4.75
N ASP A 200 4.29 10.95 -5.62
CA ASP A 200 4.11 11.39 -7.02
C ASP A 200 2.71 11.98 -7.24
N PRO A 201 2.56 13.32 -7.34
CA PRO A 201 1.26 13.96 -7.54
C PRO A 201 0.67 13.74 -8.94
N THR A 202 1.47 13.24 -9.89
CA THR A 202 1.08 12.99 -11.28
C THR A 202 0.69 11.54 -11.55
N ALA A 203 1.04 10.62 -10.64
CA ALA A 203 0.74 9.21 -10.78
C ALA A 203 -0.75 8.89 -10.56
N TYR A 204 -1.24 7.85 -11.23
CA TYR A 204 -2.61 7.38 -11.13
C TYR A 204 -2.67 6.07 -10.36
N PHE A 205 -3.57 6.00 -9.37
CA PHE A 205 -3.67 4.82 -8.52
C PHE A 205 -4.20 3.60 -9.29
N ASN A 206 -5.12 3.81 -10.24
CA ASN A 206 -5.67 2.71 -11.03
C ASN A 206 -4.58 2.01 -11.86
N ASP A 207 -3.59 2.76 -12.35
CA ASP A 207 -2.48 2.19 -13.12
C ASP A 207 -1.67 1.22 -12.25
N ARG A 208 -1.33 1.67 -11.05
CA ARG A 208 -0.63 0.85 -10.06
C ARG A 208 -1.44 -0.39 -9.66
N LEU A 209 -2.74 -0.23 -9.45
CA LEU A 209 -3.62 -1.35 -9.11
C LEU A 209 -3.64 -2.42 -10.21
N VAL A 210 -3.76 -2.02 -11.48
CA VAL A 210 -3.79 -2.96 -12.62
C VAL A 210 -2.44 -3.66 -12.77
N GLU A 211 -1.34 -2.93 -12.68
CA GLU A 211 0.02 -3.52 -12.70
C GLU A 211 0.18 -4.60 -11.60
N VAL A 212 -0.31 -4.32 -10.39
CA VAL A 212 -0.25 -5.27 -9.28
C VAL A 212 -1.16 -6.48 -9.51
N ILE A 213 -2.34 -6.30 -10.09
CA ILE A 213 -3.22 -7.42 -10.45
C ILE A 213 -2.52 -8.34 -11.46
N ASP A 214 -1.95 -7.77 -12.53
CA ASP A 214 -1.21 -8.53 -13.53
C ASP A 214 -0.05 -9.29 -12.89
N HIS A 215 0.73 -8.63 -12.02
CA HIS A 215 1.80 -9.28 -11.26
C HIS A 215 1.32 -10.45 -10.40
N LEU A 216 0.19 -10.29 -9.70
CA LEU A 216 -0.38 -11.36 -8.87
C LEU A 216 -0.87 -12.54 -9.71
N LEU A 217 -1.44 -12.29 -10.89
CA LEU A 217 -1.90 -13.33 -11.83
C LEU A 217 -0.73 -14.12 -12.43
N GLU A 218 0.46 -13.53 -12.50
CA GLU A 218 1.69 -14.19 -12.95
C GLU A 218 2.34 -15.07 -11.86
N THR A 219 1.77 -15.14 -10.64
CA THR A 219 2.36 -15.91 -9.53
C THR A 219 2.46 -17.40 -9.88
N PRO A 220 3.66 -18.00 -9.86
CA PRO A 220 3.83 -19.42 -10.18
C PRO A 220 3.35 -20.32 -9.05
N GLU A 221 2.83 -21.50 -9.42
CA GLU A 221 2.52 -22.55 -8.45
C GLU A 221 3.82 -23.12 -7.81
N PRO A 222 3.93 -23.15 -6.47
CA PRO A 222 5.12 -23.65 -5.82
C PRO A 222 5.23 -25.18 -5.96
N THR A 223 6.45 -25.68 -6.18
CA THR A 223 6.70 -27.12 -6.14
C THR A 223 6.69 -27.61 -4.68
N LEU A 224 5.83 -28.58 -4.38
CA LEU A 224 5.72 -29.18 -3.04
C LEU A 224 6.60 -30.43 -2.91
N PRO A 225 7.17 -30.73 -1.72
CA PRO A 225 7.11 -29.93 -0.49
C PRO A 225 8.09 -28.75 -0.49
N ILE A 226 7.73 -27.64 0.15
CA ILE A 226 8.60 -26.45 0.28
C ILE A 226 9.64 -26.72 1.37
N GLU A 227 10.91 -26.84 0.99
CA GLU A 227 12.05 -26.89 1.92
C GLU A 227 12.38 -25.49 2.45
N LEU A 228 12.65 -25.37 3.75
CA LEU A 228 13.08 -24.13 4.39
C LEU A 228 14.61 -24.14 4.50
N VAL A 229 15.25 -23.14 3.90
CA VAL A 229 16.72 -22.96 3.88
C VAL A 229 17.21 -21.90 4.85
#